data_AF-A0A6M9PT94-F1
#
_entry.id   AF-A0A6M9PT94-F1
#
_cell.length_a   1.000
_cell.length_b   1.000
_cell.length_c   1.000
_cell.angle_alpha   90.00
_cell.angle_beta   90.00
_cell.angle_gamma   90.00
#
_symmetry.space_group_name_H-M   'P 1'
#
loop_
_entity.id
_entity.type
_entity.pdbx_description
1 polymer ?
#
loop_
_entity_poly.entity_id
_entity_poly.type
_entity_poly.pdbx_seq_one_letter_code
_entity_poly.pdbx_strand_id
1 'polypeptide(L)'
;MEFHCSRKEKDFTEEYDMKITLASGSQKAKVYLDDRDLDQSDAYGNQMVKSVTMARPNILILIEANFEPEKIMDVAYPAGTVTTQITLDPITGKLKKVEKIQGGILGATIGNGTHVSEESCALTKMPYRVTSK
;
A
#
# COMPACT_ATOMS: atom_id res chain seq x y z
N MET A 1 14.32 0.42 -3.10
CA MET A 1 13.79 0.99 -4.37
C MET A 1 12.92 2.15 -3.98
N GLU A 2 13.03 3.27 -4.69
CA GLU A 2 12.16 4.42 -4.50
C GLU A 2 11.47 4.70 -5.85
N PHE A 3 10.18 5.02 -5.79
CA PHE A 3 9.32 5.31 -6.93
C PHE A 3 8.57 6.60 -6.64
N HIS A 4 8.43 7.45 -7.65
CA HIS A 4 7.52 8.58 -7.61
C HIS A 4 6.21 8.18 -8.30
N CYS A 5 5.13 8.16 -7.54
CA CYS A 5 3.83 7.65 -7.97
C CYS A 5 2.82 8.78 -8.17
N SER A 6 1.96 8.60 -9.17
CA SER A 6 0.83 9.49 -9.45
C SER A 6 -0.45 8.68 -9.63
N ARG A 7 -1.50 9.13 -8.96
CA ARG A 7 -2.86 8.57 -9.05
C ARG A 7 -3.79 9.67 -9.53
N LYS A 8 -4.55 9.39 -10.60
CA LYS A 8 -5.59 10.30 -11.10
C LYS A 8 -6.96 9.80 -10.68
N GLU A 9 -7.69 10.64 -9.98
CA GLU A 9 -9.08 10.39 -9.60
C GLU A 9 -9.94 11.59 -10.01
N LYS A 10 -10.68 11.42 -11.11
CA LYS A 10 -11.43 12.50 -11.77
C LYS A 10 -10.49 13.68 -12.10
N ASP A 11 -10.74 14.84 -11.51
CA ASP A 11 -9.99 16.09 -11.74
C ASP A 11 -8.83 16.27 -10.75
N PHE A 12 -8.64 15.32 -9.83
CA PHE A 12 -7.57 15.35 -8.84
C PHE A 12 -6.43 14.43 -9.25
N THR A 13 -5.20 14.95 -9.15
CA THR A 13 -3.98 14.15 -9.24
C THR A 13 -3.33 14.17 -7.87
N GLU A 14 -3.11 13.00 -7.31
CA GLU A 14 -2.34 12.79 -6.09
C GLU A 14 -0.96 12.26 -6.48
N GLU A 15 0.08 12.84 -5.89
CA GLU A 15 1.47 12.45 -6.09
C GLU A 15 2.07 12.06 -4.74
N TYR A 16 2.86 10.99 -4.72
CA TYR A 16 3.49 10.49 -3.50
C TYR A 16 4.75 9.68 -3.84
N ASP A 17 5.70 9.63 -2.90
CA ASP A 17 6.90 8.81 -3.03
C ASP A 17 6.71 7.47 -2.32
N MET A 18 6.86 6.38 -3.08
CA MET A 18 6.84 5.03 -2.54
C MET A 18 8.26 4.48 -2.41
N LYS A 19 8.62 4.03 -1.21
CA LYS A 19 9.89 3.36 -0.95
C LYS A 19 9.68 1.93 -0.49
N ILE A 20 10.39 1.00 -1.14
CA ILE A 20 10.40 -0.42 -0.80
C ILE A 20 11.80 -0.79 -0.31
N THR A 21 11.88 -1.29 0.93
CA THR A 21 13.08 -1.93 1.46
C THR A 21 12.87 -3.44 1.51
N LEU A 22 13.78 -4.18 0.88
CA LEU A 22 13.73 -5.64 0.86
C LEU A 22 14.04 -6.22 2.23
N ALA A 23 13.51 -7.42 2.51
CA ALA A 23 13.88 -8.17 3.69
C ALA A 23 15.39 -8.47 3.68
N SER A 24 16.04 -8.39 4.83
CA SER A 24 17.46 -8.72 4.98
C SER A 24 17.75 -9.26 6.38
N GLY A 25 18.43 -10.40 6.47
CA GLY A 25 18.68 -11.07 7.74
C GLY A 25 17.38 -11.31 8.52
N SER A 26 17.28 -10.74 9.72
CA SER A 26 16.09 -10.79 10.58
C SER A 26 15.06 -9.68 10.32
N GLN A 27 15.36 -8.71 9.45
CA GLN A 27 14.47 -7.61 9.14
C GLN A 27 13.52 -8.01 8.00
N LYS A 28 12.21 -7.88 8.25
CA LYS A 28 11.21 -8.04 7.20
C LYS A 28 11.27 -6.89 6.19
N ALA A 29 10.70 -7.11 5.02
CA ALA A 29 10.54 -6.04 4.03
C ALA A 29 9.62 -4.94 4.59
N LYS A 30 9.85 -3.70 4.16
CA LYS A 30 9.02 -2.55 4.52
C LYS A 30 8.64 -1.75 3.28
N VAL A 31 7.52 -1.07 3.39
CA VAL A 31 7.00 -0.16 2.39
C VAL A 31 6.71 1.16 3.09
N TYR A 32 7.11 2.26 2.47
CA TYR A 32 6.86 3.61 2.95
C TYR A 32 6.15 4.40 1.87
N LEU A 33 5.24 5.28 2.27
CA LEU A 33 4.63 6.29 1.41
C LEU A 33 4.94 7.66 2.04
N ASP A 34 5.61 8.55 1.30
CA ASP A 34 6.07 9.86 1.80
C ASP A 34 6.79 9.75 3.16
N ASP A 35 7.77 8.84 3.23
CA ASP A 35 8.53 8.48 4.43
C ASP A 35 7.72 7.87 5.60
N ARG A 36 6.40 7.72 5.48
CA ARG A 36 5.56 7.03 6.47
C ARG A 36 5.64 5.51 6.28
N ASP A 37 6.15 4.81 7.28
CA ASP A 37 6.16 3.34 7.33
C ASP A 37 4.72 2.81 7.26
N LEU A 38 4.46 1.82 6.41
CA LEU A 38 3.15 1.18 6.32
C LEU A 38 2.93 0.09 7.37
N ASP A 39 3.93 -0.26 8.16
CA ASP A 39 3.74 -0.99 9.41
C ASP A 39 3.41 -0.01 10.54
N GLN A 40 2.12 0.14 10.86
CA GLN A 40 1.61 1.06 11.87
C GLN A 40 0.70 0.32 12.85
N SER A 41 0.73 0.69 14.13
CA SER A 41 -0.22 0.18 15.11
C SER A 41 -0.41 1.20 16.21
N ASP A 42 -1.66 1.48 16.53
CA ASP A 42 -2.05 2.35 17.63
C ASP A 42 -3.31 1.80 18.34
N ALA A 43 -3.97 2.65 19.14
CA ALA A 43 -5.16 2.27 19.88
C ALA A 43 -6.40 2.04 19.02
N TYR A 44 -6.39 2.48 17.75
CA TYR A 44 -7.54 2.47 16.85
C TYR A 44 -7.42 1.41 15.75
N GLY A 45 -6.22 0.86 15.55
CA GLY A 45 -6.04 -0.25 14.63
C GLY A 45 -4.60 -0.63 14.40
N ASN A 46 -4.43 -1.56 13.45
CA ASN A 46 -3.14 -1.97 12.94
C ASN A 46 -3.14 -1.96 11.41
N GLN A 47 -1.98 -1.66 10.84
CA GLN A 47 -1.67 -1.81 9.43
C GLN A 47 -0.32 -2.51 9.32
N MET A 48 -0.24 -3.51 8.45
CA MET A 48 0.94 -4.36 8.34
C MET A 48 1.24 -4.70 6.89
N VAL A 49 2.51 -4.52 6.49
CA VAL A 49 3.07 -5.12 5.29
C VAL A 49 3.28 -6.61 5.57
N LYS A 50 2.44 -7.45 4.95
CA LYS A 50 2.46 -8.92 5.10
C LYS A 50 3.57 -9.54 4.27
N SER A 51 3.76 -9.06 3.04
CA SER A 51 4.82 -9.53 2.16
C SER A 51 5.19 -8.53 1.07
N VAL A 52 6.44 -8.63 0.62
CA VAL A 52 6.96 -7.99 -0.59
C VAL A 52 7.71 -9.06 -1.37
N THR A 53 7.19 -9.44 -2.53
CA THR A 53 7.70 -10.55 -3.34
C THR A 53 8.19 -10.03 -4.69
N MET A 54 9.44 -10.33 -5.03
CA MET A 54 10.02 -10.02 -6.33
C MET A 54 9.66 -11.13 -7.32
N ALA A 55 8.60 -10.94 -8.10
CA ALA A 55 8.06 -11.93 -9.04
C ALA A 55 8.17 -11.40 -10.48
N ARG A 56 9.36 -11.55 -11.11
CA ARG A 56 9.67 -10.97 -12.42
C ARG A 56 8.54 -11.21 -13.45
N PRO A 57 8.07 -10.17 -14.16
CA PRO A 57 8.60 -8.79 -14.17
C PRO A 57 8.16 -7.93 -12.98
N ASN A 58 7.20 -8.38 -12.18
CA ASN A 58 6.50 -7.56 -11.19
C ASN A 58 7.08 -7.64 -9.78
N ILE A 59 6.67 -6.68 -8.96
CA ILE A 59 6.78 -6.67 -7.51
C ILE A 59 5.35 -6.83 -6.98
N LEU A 60 5.15 -7.81 -6.11
CA LEU A 60 3.88 -8.06 -5.45
C LEU A 60 3.98 -7.63 -3.99
N ILE A 61 3.09 -6.76 -3.55
CA ILE A 61 3.04 -6.28 -2.16
C ILE A 61 1.67 -6.63 -1.60
N LEU A 62 1.63 -7.20 -0.40
CA LEU A 62 0.41 -7.46 0.34
C LEU A 62 0.44 -6.69 1.65
N ILE A 63 -0.61 -5.90 1.87
CA ILE A 63 -0.82 -5.11 3.08
C ILE A 63 -2.19 -5.48 3.65
N GLU A 64 -2.28 -5.49 4.97
CA GLU A 64 -3.51 -5.74 5.71
C GLU A 64 -3.66 -4.64 6.76
N ALA A 65 -4.84 -4.04 6.83
CA ALA A 65 -5.21 -3.09 7.86
C ALA A 65 -6.46 -3.57 8.57
N ASN A 66 -6.48 -3.47 9.90
CA ASN A 66 -7.62 -3.77 10.76
C ASN A 66 -7.90 -2.57 11.66
N PHE A 67 -9.17 -2.25 11.82
CA PHE A 67 -9.67 -1.11 12.58
C PHE A 67 -10.63 -1.60 13.65
N GLU A 68 -10.46 -1.09 14.86
CA GLU A 68 -11.40 -1.35 15.94
C GLU A 68 -12.73 -0.63 15.70
N PRO A 69 -13.85 -1.08 16.30
CA PRO A 69 -15.10 -0.35 16.25
C PRO A 69 -14.93 1.06 16.83
N GLU A 70 -15.51 2.06 16.16
CA GLU A 70 -15.37 3.45 16.57
C GLU A 70 -16.71 4.20 16.53
N LYS A 71 -16.81 5.28 17.30
CA LYS A 71 -17.98 6.16 17.33
C LYS A 71 -17.54 7.59 17.02
N ILE A 72 -17.97 8.10 15.87
CA ILE A 72 -17.65 9.45 15.41
C ILE A 72 -18.96 10.22 15.25
N MET A 73 -19.09 11.36 15.93
CA MET A 73 -20.27 12.24 15.84
C MET A 73 -21.61 11.48 15.98
N ASP A 74 -21.72 10.63 17.01
CA ASP A 74 -22.87 9.77 17.27
C ASP A 74 -23.18 8.65 16.26
N VAL A 75 -22.38 8.51 15.21
CA VAL A 75 -22.44 7.36 14.29
C VAL A 75 -21.46 6.29 14.77
N ALA A 76 -21.97 5.07 14.97
CA ALA A 76 -21.16 3.91 15.32
C ALA A 76 -20.77 3.14 14.05
N TYR A 77 -19.46 2.91 13.88
CA TYR A 77 -18.90 2.07 12.83
C TYR A 77 -18.44 0.75 13.44
N PRO A 78 -18.77 -0.41 12.82
CA PRO A 78 -18.24 -1.68 13.28
C PRO A 78 -16.73 -1.76 13.00
N ALA A 79 -16.08 -2.79 13.54
CA ALA A 79 -14.71 -3.11 13.14
C ALA A 79 -14.58 -3.23 11.62
N GLY A 80 -13.40 -2.90 11.10
CA GLY A 80 -13.12 -2.90 9.68
C GLY A 80 -11.83 -3.60 9.31
N THR A 81 -11.77 -4.13 8.10
CA THR A 81 -10.55 -4.69 7.50
C THR A 81 -10.40 -4.18 6.08
N VAL A 82 -9.17 -3.86 5.71
CA VAL A 82 -8.75 -3.59 4.32
C VAL A 82 -7.59 -4.51 3.98
N THR A 83 -7.75 -5.30 2.93
CA THR A 83 -6.65 -6.06 2.33
C THR A 83 -6.25 -5.39 1.02
N THR A 84 -4.99 -4.98 0.91
CA THR A 84 -4.46 -4.29 -0.26
C THR A 84 -3.41 -5.17 -0.94
N GLN A 85 -3.65 -5.53 -2.19
CA GLN A 85 -2.69 -6.19 -3.06
C GLN A 85 -2.22 -5.23 -4.13
N ILE A 86 -0.92 -5.00 -4.20
CA ILE A 86 -0.28 -4.15 -5.21
C ILE A 86 0.54 -5.03 -6.14
N THR A 87 0.36 -4.83 -7.44
CA THR A 87 1.23 -5.35 -8.50
C THR A 87 1.91 -4.17 -9.17
N LEU A 88 3.23 -4.08 -9.05
CA LEU A 88 4.04 -3.03 -9.64
C LEU A 88 4.99 -3.62 -10.66
N ASP A 89 4.95 -3.13 -11.89
CA ASP A 89 6.00 -3.35 -12.87
C ASP A 89 7.05 -2.24 -12.72
N PRO A 90 8.25 -2.53 -12.19
CA PRO A 90 9.28 -1.52 -11.95
C PRO A 90 9.94 -1.00 -13.24
N ILE A 91 9.71 -1.64 -14.39
CA ILE A 91 10.25 -1.22 -15.69
C ILE A 91 9.30 -0.25 -16.36
N THR A 92 8.01 -0.60 -16.44
CA THR A 92 7.00 0.28 -17.08
C THR A 92 6.43 1.32 -16.11
N GLY A 93 6.62 1.13 -14.81
CA GLY A 93 6.05 1.95 -13.76
C GLY A 93 4.54 1.75 -13.57
N LYS A 94 3.93 0.76 -14.21
CA LYS A 94 2.50 0.49 -14.02
C LYS A 94 2.26 -0.14 -12.64
N LEU A 95 1.45 0.50 -11.83
CA LEU A 95 1.00 -0.01 -10.54
C LEU A 95 -0.49 -0.31 -10.61
N LYS A 96 -0.88 -1.53 -10.26
CA LYS A 96 -2.27 -1.93 -10.06
C LYS A 96 -2.50 -2.24 -8.58
N LYS A 97 -3.47 -1.58 -7.98
CA LYS A 97 -3.87 -1.76 -6.59
C LYS A 97 -5.26 -2.39 -6.54
N VAL A 98 -5.40 -3.47 -5.79
CA VAL A 98 -6.66 -4.17 -5.54
C VAL A 98 -6.91 -4.16 -4.04
N GLU A 99 -7.97 -3.50 -3.63
CA GLU A 99 -8.34 -3.32 -2.22
C GLU A 99 -9.65 -4.04 -1.93
N LYS A 100 -9.65 -4.88 -0.91
CA LYS A 100 -10.86 -5.53 -0.40
C LYS A 100 -11.24 -4.90 0.93
N ILE A 101 -12.39 -4.25 0.96
CA ILE A 101 -12.89 -3.48 2.12
C ILE A 101 -14.06 -4.22 2.75
N GLN A 102 -14.01 -4.36 4.07
CA GLN A 102 -15.06 -4.98 4.87
C GLN A 102 -15.23 -4.22 6.19
N GLY A 103 -16.41 -3.63 6.43
CA GLY A 103 -16.72 -2.94 7.67
C GLY A 103 -15.98 -1.61 7.86
N GLY A 104 -15.97 -1.11 9.09
CA GLY A 104 -15.38 0.18 9.42
C GLY A 104 -16.07 1.38 8.76
N ILE A 105 -15.49 2.55 8.98
CA ILE A 105 -15.92 3.79 8.30
C ILE A 105 -15.74 3.70 6.79
N LEU A 106 -14.71 2.99 6.30
CA LEU A 106 -14.48 2.80 4.87
C LEU A 106 -15.60 1.98 4.22
N GLY A 107 -16.00 0.86 4.82
CA GLY A 107 -17.14 0.07 4.33
C GLY A 107 -18.45 0.85 4.31
N ALA A 108 -18.65 1.78 5.24
CA ALA A 108 -19.83 2.65 5.29
C ALA A 108 -19.79 3.81 4.29
N THR A 109 -18.61 4.32 3.94
CA THR A 109 -18.44 5.53 3.10
C THR A 109 -18.22 5.21 1.62
N ILE A 110 -17.35 4.24 1.32
CA ILE A 110 -17.01 3.84 -0.05
C ILE A 110 -17.53 2.46 -0.44
N GLY A 111 -18.20 1.78 0.50
CA GLY A 111 -18.85 0.49 0.28
C GLY A 111 -17.92 -0.70 0.47
N ASN A 112 -18.46 -1.75 1.07
CA ASN A 112 -17.80 -3.06 1.12
C ASN A 112 -17.63 -3.63 -0.29
N GLY A 113 -16.53 -4.34 -0.52
CA GLY A 113 -16.27 -5.00 -1.79
C GLY A 113 -14.83 -4.92 -2.23
N THR A 114 -14.61 -5.18 -3.51
CA THR A 114 -13.30 -5.12 -4.14
C THR A 114 -13.22 -3.87 -5.02
N HIS A 115 -12.25 -3.02 -4.72
CA HIS A 115 -11.94 -1.80 -5.44
C HIS A 115 -10.62 -1.97 -6.18
N VAL A 116 -10.54 -1.46 -7.40
CA VAL A 116 -9.35 -1.57 -8.24
C VAL A 116 -8.97 -0.19 -8.74
N SER A 117 -7.70 0.16 -8.60
CA SER A 117 -7.13 1.38 -9.14
C SER A 117 -5.82 1.10 -9.86
N GLU A 118 -5.51 1.96 -10.83
CA GLU A 118 -4.26 1.96 -11.58
C GLU A 118 -3.55 3.29 -11.37
N GLU A 119 -2.23 3.21 -11.23
CA GLU A 119 -1.36 4.34 -10.89
C GLU A 119 -0.07 4.23 -11.71
N SER A 120 0.64 5.35 -11.85
CA SER A 120 1.92 5.41 -12.55
C SER A 120 3.04 5.75 -11.59
N CYS A 121 3.98 4.84 -11.41
CA CYS A 121 5.09 4.89 -10.48
C CYS A 121 6.43 4.81 -11.20
N ALA A 122 7.06 5.96 -11.45
CA ALA A 122 8.37 6.02 -12.07
C ALA A 122 9.46 5.67 -11.06
N LEU A 123 10.35 4.74 -11.41
CA LEU A 123 11.49 4.38 -10.57
C LEU A 123 12.48 5.55 -10.47
N THR A 124 12.63 6.12 -9.27
CA THR A 124 13.56 7.22 -9.00
C THR A 124 14.89 6.75 -8.45
N LYS A 125 14.91 5.58 -7.78
CA LYS A 125 16.14 5.02 -7.20
C LYS A 125 16.14 3.50 -7.12
N MET A 126 17.16 2.88 -7.71
CA MET A 126 17.46 1.46 -7.51
C MET A 126 18.25 1.21 -6.21
N PRO A 127 18.09 0.04 -5.58
CA PRO A 127 18.94 -0.36 -4.47
C PRO A 127 20.35 -0.56 -5.02
N TYR A 128 21.33 0.14 -4.48
CA TYR A 128 22.73 0.00 -4.86
C TYR A 128 23.20 -1.43 -4.58
N ARG A 129 23.21 -2.28 -5.60
CA ARG A 129 24.20 -3.34 -5.87
C ARG A 129 24.01 -3.87 -7.28
N VAL A 130 24.69 -3.23 -8.23
CA VAL A 130 25.17 -3.90 -9.44
C VAL A 130 26.67 -3.73 -9.45
N THR A 131 27.41 -4.60 -8.75
CA THR A 131 28.80 -4.86 -9.15
C THR A 131 28.72 -5.87 -10.28
N SER A 132 28.61 -5.37 -11.51
CA SER A 132 29.01 -6.14 -12.69
C SER A 132 30.52 -6.38 -12.59
N LYS A 133 30.91 -7.64 -12.52
CA LYS A 133 32.18 -8.13 -13.05
C LYS A 133 31.87 -9.26 -14.00
#